data_AF-A0A1N6IRV6-F1
#
_entry.id   AF-A0A1N6IRV6-F1
#
_cell.length_a   1.000
_cell.length_b   1.000
_cell.length_c   1.000
_cell.angle_alpha   90.00
_cell.angle_beta   90.00
_cell.angle_gamma   90.00
#
_symmetry.space_group_name_H-M   'P 1'
#
loop_
_entity.id
_entity.type
_entity.pdbx_description
1 polymer ?
#
loop_
_entity_poly.entity_id
_entity_poly.type
_entity_poly.pdbx_seq_one_letter_code
_entity_poly.pdbx_strand_id
1 'polypeptide(L)'
;MFPQITPVTRNIIILNVIFFVGTLLLGNFNINVDALLAGYFPLSPNFRSWQIITHMFMHGSIMHIVFNMLTLYSFGPVLEQVLGQKKFIILYFAAGLGGFVLYNIWNYVEVSQITNFLTSQAYDIHEIYKYADINYSGEMPISSNSEAVRDSAQSLFNILRTPMVGASGAIFGIIAAFSTLFPDAKLMFMFIPFPIKAKYLTPVIIVVSIVLGFGQFSGDNIAHFAHLGGALIGFLYIRNWKKHRDRIQ
;
A
#
# COMPACT_ATOMS: atom_id res chain seq x y z
N MET A 1 29.93 10.88 -8.89
CA MET A 1 29.95 10.71 -7.42
C MET A 1 28.59 10.15 -7.05
N PHE A 2 28.49 8.89 -6.61
CA PHE A 2 27.21 8.35 -6.16
C PHE A 2 26.72 9.23 -5.00
N PRO A 3 25.47 9.75 -5.03
CA PRO A 3 24.97 10.52 -3.90
C PRO A 3 25.09 9.64 -2.66
N GLN A 4 25.72 10.14 -1.59
CA GLN A 4 25.63 9.48 -0.30
C GLN A 4 24.15 9.36 0.04
N ILE A 5 23.71 8.13 0.34
CA ILE A 5 22.34 7.89 0.78
C ILE A 5 22.06 8.78 2.00
N THR A 6 20.99 9.56 1.91
CA THR A 6 20.64 10.50 2.96
C THR A 6 20.15 9.77 4.21
N PRO A 7 20.32 10.36 5.41
CA PRO A 7 20.09 9.64 6.67
C PRO A 7 18.69 9.06 6.82
N VAL A 8 17.62 9.81 6.48
CA VAL A 8 16.25 9.32 6.66
C VAL A 8 15.96 8.19 5.68
N THR A 9 16.27 8.40 4.40
CA THR A 9 16.10 7.37 3.36
C THR A 9 16.82 6.08 3.76
N ARG A 10 18.07 6.17 4.20
CA ARG A 10 18.84 5.01 4.68
C ARG A 10 18.15 4.30 5.84
N ASN A 11 17.70 5.05 6.83
CA ASN A 11 17.07 4.47 8.02
C ASN A 11 15.75 3.77 7.68
N ILE A 12 14.94 4.35 6.79
CA ILE A 12 13.71 3.70 6.31
C ILE A 12 14.04 2.40 5.58
N ILE A 13 15.03 2.39 4.68
CA ILE A 13 15.44 1.16 3.98
C ILE A 13 15.89 0.10 4.99
N ILE A 14 16.75 0.46 5.94
CA ILE A 14 17.23 -0.47 6.98
C ILE A 14 16.07 -1.05 7.78
N LEU A 15 15.12 -0.22 8.22
CA LEU A 15 13.95 -0.69 8.97
C LEU A 15 13.13 -1.70 8.15
N ASN A 16 12.82 -1.39 6.89
CA ASN A 16 12.07 -2.31 6.01
C ASN A 16 12.79 -3.66 5.83
N VAL A 17 14.12 -3.63 5.66
CA VAL A 17 14.93 -4.85 5.56
C VAL A 17 14.91 -5.64 6.88
N ILE A 18 15.01 -4.97 8.03
CA ILE A 18 14.92 -5.62 9.35
C ILE A 18 13.56 -6.29 9.54
N PHE A 19 12.46 -5.60 9.24
CA PHE A 19 11.11 -6.19 9.36
C PHE A 19 10.92 -7.37 8.41
N PHE A 20 11.41 -7.27 7.17
CA PHE A 20 11.31 -8.37 6.21
C PHE A 20 12.13 -9.60 6.64
N VAL A 21 13.40 -9.41 6.99
CA VAL A 21 14.25 -10.51 7.48
C VAL A 21 13.70 -11.07 8.79
N GLY A 22 13.25 -10.22 9.71
CA GLY A 22 12.61 -10.63 10.96
C GLY A 22 11.37 -11.49 10.72
N THR A 23 10.54 -11.13 9.74
CA THR A 23 9.37 -11.92 9.32
C THR A 23 9.77 -13.31 8.83
N LEU A 24 10.79 -13.41 7.98
CA LEU A 24 11.30 -14.68 7.49
C LEU A 24 11.90 -15.56 8.61
N LEU A 25 12.68 -14.96 9.51
CA LEU A 25 13.33 -15.70 10.60
C LEU A 25 12.33 -16.17 11.64
N LEU A 26 11.41 -15.31 12.07
CA LEU A 26 10.39 -15.62 13.09
C LEU A 26 9.32 -16.58 12.55
N GLY A 27 9.05 -16.57 11.24
CA GLY A 27 8.20 -17.56 10.60
C GLY A 27 8.69 -19.00 10.81
N ASN A 28 10.01 -19.23 10.86
CA ASN A 28 10.59 -20.55 11.17
C ASN A 28 10.30 -21.02 12.61
N PHE A 29 9.89 -20.12 13.49
CA PHE A 29 9.48 -20.41 14.87
C PHE A 29 7.95 -20.40 15.03
N ASN A 30 7.18 -20.52 13.94
CA ASN A 30 5.72 -20.42 13.90
C ASN A 30 5.15 -19.09 14.44
N ILE A 31 5.94 -18.02 14.40
CA ILE A 31 5.47 -16.67 14.75
C ILE A 31 5.02 -15.97 13.47
N ASN A 32 3.72 -15.75 13.35
CA ASN A 32 3.14 -15.04 12.21
C ASN A 32 3.25 -13.51 12.41
N VAL A 33 4.36 -12.94 11.96
CA VAL A 33 4.61 -11.49 12.07
C VAL A 33 3.65 -10.68 11.21
N ASP A 34 3.25 -11.18 10.04
CA ASP A 34 2.25 -10.52 9.19
C ASP A 34 0.91 -10.38 9.91
N ALA A 35 0.45 -11.43 10.59
CA ALA A 35 -0.76 -11.37 11.39
C ALA A 35 -0.70 -10.31 12.51
N LEU A 36 0.49 -10.01 13.02
CA LEU A 36 0.67 -9.01 14.08
C LEU A 36 0.79 -7.58 13.53
N LEU A 37 1.53 -7.39 12.43
CA LEU A 37 2.01 -6.08 12.00
C LEU A 37 1.43 -5.59 10.67
N ALA A 38 0.89 -6.49 9.83
CA ALA A 38 0.27 -6.11 8.56
C ALA A 38 -1.13 -5.50 8.77
N GLY A 39 -1.57 -4.70 7.82
CA GLY A 39 -2.77 -3.86 7.90
C GLY A 39 -4.05 -4.60 7.54
N TYR A 40 -4.75 -5.18 8.52
CA TYR A 40 -6.08 -5.73 8.29
C TYR A 40 -7.13 -4.63 8.06
N PHE A 41 -8.21 -4.98 7.36
CA PHE A 41 -9.37 -4.11 7.22
C PHE A 41 -9.92 -3.71 8.62
N PRO A 42 -10.23 -2.44 8.91
CA PRO A 42 -10.61 -1.99 10.26
C PRO A 42 -11.78 -2.73 10.93
N LEU A 43 -12.71 -3.30 10.16
CA LEU A 43 -13.82 -4.10 10.71
C LEU A 43 -13.50 -5.59 10.85
N SER A 44 -12.30 -6.02 10.47
CA SER A 44 -11.84 -7.40 10.65
C SER A 44 -11.62 -7.72 12.13
N PRO A 45 -11.92 -8.95 12.59
CA PRO A 45 -11.55 -9.41 13.94
C PRO A 45 -10.02 -9.34 14.21
N ASN A 46 -9.23 -9.33 13.14
CA ASN A 46 -7.76 -9.37 13.18
C ASN A 46 -7.13 -7.98 13.28
N PHE A 47 -7.92 -6.90 13.13
CA PHE A 47 -7.40 -5.55 13.11
C PHE A 47 -6.87 -5.12 14.48
N ARG A 48 -5.75 -4.41 14.46
CA ARG A 48 -5.12 -3.78 15.61
C ARG A 48 -4.62 -2.38 15.22
N SER A 49 -4.76 -1.40 16.13
CA SER A 49 -4.52 0.01 15.80
C SER A 49 -3.09 0.33 15.35
N TRP A 50 -2.08 -0.39 15.85
CA TRP A 50 -0.68 -0.18 15.43
C TRP A 50 -0.42 -0.56 13.97
N GLN A 51 -1.26 -1.42 13.39
CA GLN A 51 -1.14 -1.87 12.00
C GLN A 51 -1.28 -0.72 10.99
N ILE A 52 -1.94 0.38 11.38
CA ILE A 52 -2.03 1.62 10.58
C ILE A 52 -0.64 2.16 10.23
N ILE A 53 0.36 1.95 11.09
CA ILE A 53 1.75 2.37 10.83
C ILE A 53 2.63 1.20 10.45
N THR A 54 2.51 0.07 11.14
CA THR A 54 3.44 -1.05 10.96
C THR A 54 3.31 -1.74 9.60
N HIS A 55 2.14 -1.71 8.97
CA HIS A 55 1.96 -2.29 7.62
C HIS A 55 2.92 -1.69 6.58
N MET A 56 3.31 -0.42 6.77
CA MET A 56 4.23 0.29 5.88
C MET A 56 5.63 -0.32 5.85
N PHE A 57 5.94 -1.24 6.77
CA PHE A 57 7.23 -1.93 6.87
C PHE A 57 7.16 -3.42 6.53
N MET A 58 5.97 -3.97 6.31
CA MET A 58 5.74 -5.38 5.99
C MET A 58 5.83 -5.63 4.49
N HIS A 59 6.32 -6.79 4.06
CA HIS A 59 6.46 -7.13 2.63
C HIS A 59 6.21 -8.62 2.40
N GLY A 60 5.26 -8.95 1.51
CA GLY A 60 4.88 -10.34 1.24
C GLY A 60 5.82 -11.12 0.31
N SER A 61 6.79 -10.48 -0.35
CA SER A 61 7.74 -11.19 -1.24
C SER A 61 9.06 -10.44 -1.42
N ILE A 62 10.11 -11.18 -1.85
CA ILE A 62 11.44 -10.62 -2.13
C ILE A 62 11.36 -9.55 -3.23
N MET A 63 10.66 -9.83 -4.33
CA MET A 63 10.51 -8.86 -5.42
C MET A 63 9.79 -7.59 -4.95
N HIS A 64 8.79 -7.74 -4.07
CA HIS A 64 8.04 -6.61 -3.54
C HIS A 64 8.94 -5.67 -2.72
N ILE A 65 9.76 -6.18 -1.80
CA ILE A 65 10.70 -5.32 -1.05
C ILE A 65 11.79 -4.73 -1.94
N VAL A 66 12.34 -5.50 -2.88
CA VAL A 66 13.41 -5.03 -3.77
C VAL A 66 12.95 -3.82 -4.59
N PHE A 67 11.76 -3.87 -5.21
CA PHE A 67 11.27 -2.74 -5.99
C PHE A 67 10.91 -1.52 -5.15
N ASN A 68 10.33 -1.71 -3.95
CA ASN A 68 10.05 -0.60 -3.04
C ASN A 68 11.35 0.09 -2.61
N MET A 69 12.35 -0.68 -2.17
CA MET A 69 13.61 -0.14 -1.67
C MET A 69 14.48 0.43 -2.78
N LEU A 70 14.50 -0.16 -3.97
CA LEU A 70 15.17 0.40 -5.15
C LEU A 70 14.56 1.76 -5.51
N THR A 71 13.23 1.88 -5.48
CA THR A 71 12.55 3.14 -5.77
C THR A 71 12.85 4.18 -4.69
N LEU A 72 12.76 3.81 -3.42
CA LEU A 72 13.11 4.68 -2.30
C LEU A 72 14.57 5.15 -2.38
N TYR A 73 15.49 4.24 -2.68
CA TYR A 73 16.91 4.56 -2.88
C TYR A 73 17.13 5.53 -4.04
N SER A 74 16.37 5.38 -5.13
CA SER A 74 16.55 6.19 -6.35
C SER A 74 16.01 7.61 -6.21
N PHE A 75 14.84 7.77 -5.55
CA PHE A 75 14.15 9.06 -5.48
C PHE A 75 14.22 9.73 -4.10
N GLY A 76 14.31 8.93 -3.03
CA GLY A 76 14.34 9.39 -1.65
C GLY A 76 15.43 10.41 -1.35
N PRO A 77 16.72 10.15 -1.69
CA PRO A 77 17.80 11.06 -1.38
C PRO A 77 17.64 12.44 -2.03
N VAL A 78 17.16 12.47 -3.27
CA VAL A 78 16.92 13.73 -3.99
C VAL A 78 15.82 14.54 -3.31
N LEU A 79 14.71 13.89 -2.94
CA LEU A 79 13.61 14.56 -2.23
C LEU A 79 14.02 15.00 -0.82
N GLU A 80 14.78 14.18 -0.08
CA GLU A 80 15.26 14.50 1.26
C GLU A 80 16.20 15.71 1.24
N GLN A 81 17.08 15.82 0.24
CA GLN A 81 17.96 16.98 0.07
C GLN A 81 17.18 18.26 -0.25
N VAL A 82 16.14 18.19 -1.08
CA VAL A 82 15.35 19.38 -1.46
C VAL A 82 14.37 19.82 -0.39
N LEU A 83 13.73 18.87 0.28
CA LEU A 83 12.72 19.15 1.30
C LEU A 83 13.32 19.36 2.69
N GLY A 84 14.49 18.77 2.94
CA GLY A 84 15.03 18.56 4.28
C GLY A 84 14.37 17.36 4.98
N GLN A 85 15.06 16.83 5.99
CA GLN A 85 14.68 15.59 6.70
C GLN A 85 13.24 15.60 7.23
N LYS A 86 12.85 16.66 7.96
CA LYS A 86 11.51 16.75 8.58
C LYS A 86 10.38 16.66 7.55
N LYS A 87 10.49 17.42 6.46
CA LYS A 87 9.45 17.47 5.42
C LYS A 87 9.41 16.18 4.59
N PHE A 88 10.55 15.52 4.43
CA PHE A 88 10.62 14.22 3.77
C PHE A 88 9.99 13.09 4.61
N ILE A 89 10.22 13.07 5.92
CA ILE A 89 9.54 12.15 6.86
C ILE A 89 8.02 12.34 6.76
N ILE A 90 7.54 13.58 6.82
CA ILE A 90 6.12 13.88 6.71
C ILE A 90 5.57 13.40 5.37
N LEU A 91 6.28 13.65 4.26
CA LEU A 91 5.88 13.15 2.94
C LEU A 91 5.75 11.62 2.93
N TYR A 92 6.75 10.89 3.44
CA TYR A 92 6.75 9.43 3.45
C TYR A 92 5.57 8.87 4.23
N PHE A 93 5.38 9.31 5.48
CA PHE A 93 4.29 8.80 6.33
C PHE A 93 2.91 9.28 5.88
N ALA A 94 2.77 10.53 5.46
CA ALA A 94 1.49 11.04 4.97
C ALA A 94 1.05 10.29 3.70
N ALA A 95 1.97 9.99 2.78
CA ALA A 95 1.66 9.20 1.59
C ALA A 95 1.29 7.75 1.93
N GLY A 96 2.03 7.09 2.84
CA GLY A 96 1.68 5.75 3.30
C GLY A 96 0.29 5.69 3.96
N LEU A 97 0.01 6.63 4.85
CA LEU A 97 -1.29 6.77 5.50
C LEU A 97 -2.41 7.12 4.51
N GLY A 98 -2.15 7.98 3.52
CA GLY A 98 -3.09 8.27 2.44
C GLY A 98 -3.44 7.05 1.62
N GLY A 99 -2.45 6.20 1.34
CA GLY A 99 -2.67 4.88 0.73
C GLY A 99 -3.55 3.98 1.60
N PHE A 100 -3.21 3.84 2.88
CA PHE A 100 -4.01 3.05 3.85
C PHE A 100 -5.47 3.52 3.91
N VAL A 101 -5.69 4.84 3.97
CA VAL A 101 -7.05 5.41 4.04
C VAL A 101 -7.83 5.12 2.76
N LEU A 102 -7.27 5.39 1.58
CA LEU A 102 -8.01 5.19 0.33
C LEU A 102 -8.29 3.71 0.06
N TYR A 103 -7.32 2.84 0.37
CA TYR A 103 -7.48 1.38 0.34
C TYR A 103 -8.66 0.93 1.21
N ASN A 104 -8.73 1.40 2.46
CA ASN A 104 -9.79 0.96 3.37
C ASN A 104 -11.15 1.61 3.09
N ILE A 105 -11.19 2.81 2.49
CA ILE A 105 -12.44 3.38 1.98
C ILE A 105 -13.03 2.49 0.89
N TRP A 106 -12.20 1.99 -0.04
CA TRP A 106 -12.67 1.08 -1.08
C TRP A 106 -13.15 -0.25 -0.49
N ASN A 107 -12.37 -0.87 0.40
CA ASN A 107 -12.80 -2.08 1.11
C ASN A 107 -14.12 -1.87 1.85
N TYR A 108 -14.34 -0.71 2.45
CA TYR A 108 -15.60 -0.41 3.11
C TYR A 108 -16.79 -0.41 2.14
N VAL A 109 -16.62 0.14 0.94
CA VAL A 109 -17.65 0.11 -0.11
C VAL A 109 -17.93 -1.33 -0.54
N GLU A 110 -16.89 -2.12 -0.82
CA GLU A 110 -17.00 -3.50 -1.27
C GLU A 110 -17.65 -4.40 -0.19
N VAL A 111 -17.18 -4.30 1.05
CA VAL A 111 -17.78 -5.01 2.19
C VAL A 111 -19.24 -4.61 2.38
N SER A 112 -19.59 -3.33 2.27
CA SER A 112 -20.98 -2.89 2.40
C SER A 112 -21.88 -3.44 1.30
N GLN A 113 -21.40 -3.52 0.05
CA GLN A 113 -22.15 -4.12 -1.05
C GLN A 113 -22.35 -5.62 -0.85
N ILE A 114 -21.30 -6.33 -0.45
CA ILE A 114 -21.33 -7.78 -0.21
C ILE A 114 -22.25 -8.11 0.98
N THR A 115 -22.14 -7.41 2.10
CA THR A 115 -22.96 -7.69 3.29
C THR A 115 -24.43 -7.41 3.03
N ASN A 116 -24.77 -6.35 2.30
CA ASN A 116 -26.14 -6.06 1.89
C ASN A 116 -26.71 -7.17 0.98
N PHE A 117 -25.92 -7.63 0.00
CA PHE A 117 -26.31 -8.74 -0.87
C PHE A 117 -26.54 -10.03 -0.06
N LEU A 118 -25.58 -10.44 0.76
CA LEU A 118 -25.69 -11.66 1.58
C LEU A 118 -26.89 -11.61 2.54
N THR A 119 -27.10 -10.47 3.20
CA THR A 119 -28.24 -10.27 4.10
C THR A 119 -29.57 -10.37 3.35
N SER A 120 -29.65 -9.85 2.11
CA SER A 120 -30.85 -9.98 1.26
C SER A 120 -31.17 -11.43 0.88
N GLN A 121 -30.16 -12.30 0.89
CA GLN A 121 -30.30 -13.74 0.64
C GLN A 121 -30.51 -14.54 1.95
N ALA A 122 -30.77 -13.86 3.07
CA ALA A 122 -30.90 -14.43 4.40
C ALA A 122 -29.67 -15.24 4.86
N TYR A 123 -28.48 -14.93 4.31
CA TYR A 123 -27.22 -15.54 4.74
C TYR A 123 -26.69 -14.84 5.98
N ASP A 124 -26.29 -15.62 6.99
CA ASP A 124 -25.74 -15.06 8.23
C ASP A 124 -24.28 -14.60 8.03
N ILE A 125 -24.10 -13.28 7.95
CA ILE A 125 -22.78 -12.67 7.81
C ILE A 125 -21.93 -12.81 9.09
N HIS A 126 -22.54 -13.03 10.26
CA HIS A 126 -21.81 -13.09 11.53
C HIS A 126 -20.88 -14.31 11.58
N GLU A 127 -21.30 -15.43 10.99
CA GLU A 127 -20.46 -16.62 10.84
C GLU A 127 -19.21 -16.33 10.00
N ILE A 128 -19.30 -15.49 8.97
CA ILE A 128 -18.14 -15.09 8.16
C ILE A 128 -17.13 -14.32 9.02
N TYR A 129 -17.58 -13.34 9.82
CA TYR A 129 -16.70 -12.56 10.69
C TYR A 129 -16.04 -13.44 11.77
N LYS A 130 -16.77 -14.39 12.33
CA LYS A 130 -16.27 -15.34 13.32
C LYS A 130 -15.18 -16.24 12.75
N TYR A 131 -15.39 -16.81 11.57
CA TYR A 131 -14.40 -17.69 10.92
C TYR A 131 -13.24 -16.92 10.27
N ALA A 132 -13.38 -15.62 10.03
CA ALA A 132 -12.30 -14.77 9.55
C ALA A 132 -11.18 -14.53 10.57
N ASP A 133 -11.37 -14.88 11.86
CA ASP A 133 -10.32 -14.80 12.87
C ASP A 133 -9.12 -15.69 12.49
N ILE A 134 -7.91 -15.13 12.52
CA ILE A 134 -6.66 -15.83 12.18
C ILE A 134 -6.38 -17.05 13.06
N ASN A 135 -6.92 -17.09 14.28
CA ASN A 135 -6.76 -18.22 15.20
C ASN A 135 -7.68 -19.39 14.83
N TYR A 136 -8.69 -19.17 13.99
CA TYR A 136 -9.49 -20.24 13.44
C TYR A 136 -8.70 -20.99 12.36
N SER A 137 -8.51 -22.29 12.57
CA SER A 137 -7.93 -23.22 11.62
C SER A 137 -9.03 -24.07 10.99
N GLY A 138 -9.37 -23.78 9.73
CA GLY A 138 -10.39 -24.49 8.97
C GLY A 138 -10.81 -23.72 7.73
N GLU A 139 -11.45 -24.41 6.79
CA GLU A 139 -12.17 -23.73 5.71
C GLU A 139 -13.45 -23.11 6.27
N MET A 140 -13.82 -21.94 5.76
CA MET A 140 -15.12 -21.36 6.11
C MET A 140 -16.23 -22.30 5.61
N PRO A 141 -17.16 -22.75 6.48
CA PRO A 141 -18.25 -23.60 6.05
C PRO A 141 -19.28 -22.76 5.28
N ILE A 142 -19.05 -22.54 4.00
CA ILE A 142 -20.00 -21.86 3.11
C ILE A 142 -21.06 -22.87 2.65
N SER A 143 -22.26 -22.80 3.22
CA SER A 143 -23.39 -23.64 2.82
C SER A 143 -24.44 -22.82 2.07
N SER A 144 -24.34 -22.77 0.75
CA SER A 144 -25.39 -22.20 -0.12
C SER A 144 -25.43 -22.87 -1.49
N ASN A 145 -26.64 -23.08 -1.99
CA ASN A 145 -26.87 -23.59 -3.35
C ASN A 145 -26.67 -22.51 -4.43
N SER A 146 -26.61 -21.24 -4.03
CA SER A 146 -26.38 -20.12 -4.94
C SER A 146 -24.88 -19.86 -5.09
N GLU A 147 -24.37 -19.97 -6.31
CA GLU A 147 -22.99 -19.63 -6.65
C GLU A 147 -22.65 -18.19 -6.28
N ALA A 148 -23.53 -17.24 -6.59
CA ALA A 148 -23.35 -15.82 -6.24
C ALA A 148 -23.19 -15.59 -4.73
N VAL A 149 -23.93 -16.34 -3.90
CA VAL A 149 -23.81 -16.27 -2.43
C VAL A 149 -22.47 -16.83 -1.98
N ARG A 150 -22.06 -17.97 -2.54
CA ARG A 150 -20.77 -18.60 -2.21
C ARG A 150 -19.60 -17.67 -2.53
N ASP A 151 -19.61 -17.08 -3.73
CA ASP A 151 -18.55 -16.18 -4.17
C ASP A 151 -18.51 -14.90 -3.33
N SER A 152 -19.67 -14.32 -3.02
CA SER A 152 -19.77 -13.15 -2.15
C SER A 152 -19.28 -13.43 -0.73
N ALA A 153 -19.65 -14.58 -0.16
CA ALA A 153 -19.19 -14.99 1.17
C ALA A 153 -17.66 -15.18 1.19
N GLN A 154 -17.11 -15.84 0.17
CA GLN A 154 -15.66 -16.03 0.03
C GLN A 154 -14.92 -14.69 -0.13
N SER A 155 -15.45 -13.76 -0.92
CA SER A 155 -14.88 -12.42 -1.08
C SER A 155 -14.85 -11.66 0.24
N LEU A 156 -15.94 -11.67 1.02
CA LEU A 156 -15.95 -11.05 2.35
C LEU A 156 -14.91 -11.68 3.29
N PHE A 157 -14.84 -13.01 3.32
CA PHE A 157 -13.84 -13.72 4.11
C PHE A 157 -12.41 -13.32 3.73
N ASN A 158 -12.11 -13.25 2.43
CA ASN A 158 -10.80 -12.83 1.94
C ASN A 158 -10.47 -11.39 2.36
N ILE A 159 -11.40 -10.44 2.24
CA ILE A 159 -11.18 -9.04 2.66
C ILE A 159 -10.89 -8.96 4.17
N LEU A 160 -11.56 -9.78 4.99
CA LEU A 160 -11.37 -9.79 6.43
C LEU A 160 -10.07 -10.48 6.87
N ARG A 161 -9.55 -11.44 6.08
CA ARG A 161 -8.41 -12.29 6.48
C ARG A 161 -7.10 -11.98 5.76
N THR A 162 -7.14 -11.28 4.64
CA THR A 162 -5.94 -10.89 3.90
C THR A 162 -5.49 -9.50 4.34
N PRO A 163 -4.35 -9.37 5.05
CA PRO A 163 -3.87 -8.06 5.44
C PRO A 163 -3.15 -7.35 4.29
N MET A 164 -3.20 -6.02 4.30
CA MET A 164 -2.38 -5.16 3.45
C MET A 164 -0.93 -5.12 3.96
N VAL A 165 0.02 -5.26 3.05
CA VAL A 165 1.46 -5.13 3.32
C VAL A 165 2.10 -4.17 2.34
N GLY A 166 3.11 -3.43 2.77
CA GLY A 166 4.03 -2.73 1.87
C GLY A 166 4.18 -1.24 2.15
N ALA A 167 5.40 -0.75 1.91
CA ALA A 167 5.69 0.69 1.84
C ALA A 167 5.10 1.37 0.59
N SER A 168 4.41 0.63 -0.29
CA SER A 168 4.11 1.05 -1.65
C SER A 168 3.27 2.33 -1.73
N GLY A 169 2.30 2.54 -0.84
CA GLY A 169 1.60 3.84 -0.74
C GLY A 169 2.57 5.02 -0.56
N ALA A 170 3.55 4.89 0.33
CA ALA A 170 4.58 5.90 0.52
C ALA A 170 5.49 6.05 -0.70
N ILE A 171 5.87 4.95 -1.34
CA ILE A 171 6.70 4.95 -2.55
C ILE A 171 6.01 5.65 -3.72
N PHE A 172 4.73 5.39 -3.94
CA PHE A 172 3.94 6.06 -4.98
C PHE A 172 3.79 7.56 -4.68
N GLY A 173 3.67 7.95 -3.41
CA GLY A 173 3.76 9.35 -3.01
C GLY A 173 5.11 10.00 -3.28
N ILE A 174 6.21 9.27 -3.06
CA ILE A 174 7.58 9.71 -3.42
C ILE A 174 7.71 9.90 -4.94
N ILE A 175 7.23 8.96 -5.75
CA ILE A 175 7.26 9.10 -7.21
C ILE A 175 6.46 10.32 -7.64
N ALA A 176 5.27 10.52 -7.09
CA ALA A 176 4.43 11.67 -7.38
C ALA A 176 5.04 13.01 -6.93
N ALA A 177 5.70 13.02 -5.78
CA ALA A 177 6.43 14.18 -5.31
C ALA A 177 7.60 14.52 -6.25
N PHE A 178 8.39 13.51 -6.65
CA PHE A 178 9.53 13.67 -7.53
C PHE A 178 9.12 14.16 -8.93
N SER A 179 8.13 13.51 -9.55
CA SER A 179 7.62 13.91 -10.87
C SER A 179 7.10 15.34 -10.89
N THR A 180 6.50 15.78 -9.77
CA THR A 180 5.98 17.15 -9.61
C THR A 180 7.10 18.16 -9.40
N LEU A 181 8.16 17.82 -8.65
CA LEU A 181 9.29 18.71 -8.41
C LEU A 181 10.19 18.84 -9.64
N PHE A 182 10.48 17.73 -10.31
CA PHE A 182 11.47 17.62 -11.38
C PHE A 182 10.86 17.10 -12.69
N PRO A 183 9.86 17.78 -13.28
CA PRO A 183 9.07 17.24 -14.38
C PRO A 183 9.89 16.90 -15.64
N ASP A 184 10.98 17.62 -15.90
CA ASP A 184 11.86 17.39 -17.06
C ASP A 184 13.11 16.56 -16.73
N ALA A 185 13.25 16.04 -15.51
CA ALA A 185 14.31 15.09 -15.18
C ALA A 185 14.20 13.85 -16.06
N LYS A 186 15.31 13.49 -16.70
CA LYS A 186 15.44 12.34 -17.60
C LYS A 186 15.85 11.11 -16.80
N LEU A 187 14.94 10.15 -16.69
CA LEU A 187 15.14 8.91 -15.95
C LEU A 187 15.46 7.78 -16.92
N MET A 188 16.51 7.02 -16.61
CA MET A 188 16.84 5.78 -17.33
C MET A 188 16.32 4.59 -16.52
N PHE A 189 15.63 3.69 -17.20
CA PHE A 189 15.20 2.41 -16.64
C PHE A 189 16.00 1.31 -17.32
N MET A 190 16.38 0.27 -16.57
CA MET A 190 17.34 -0.77 -16.99
C MET A 190 17.03 -1.40 -18.36
N PHE A 191 15.76 -1.47 -18.76
CA PHE A 191 15.30 -2.10 -20.00
C PHE A 191 14.71 -1.13 -21.03
N ILE A 192 14.72 0.17 -20.75
CA ILE A 192 14.19 1.19 -21.67
C ILE A 192 15.39 1.94 -22.27
N PRO A 193 15.67 1.79 -23.58
CA PRO A 193 16.90 2.29 -24.18
C PRO A 193 16.95 3.82 -24.34
N PHE A 194 15.86 4.51 -23.99
CA PHE A 194 15.75 5.97 -24.03
C PHE A 194 15.28 6.53 -22.69
N PRO A 195 15.74 7.73 -22.30
CA PRO A 195 15.31 8.35 -21.06
C PRO A 195 13.86 8.81 -21.12
N ILE A 196 13.11 8.58 -20.05
CA ILE A 196 11.72 9.04 -19.88
C ILE A 196 11.72 10.25 -18.96
N LYS A 197 10.96 11.29 -19.31
CA LYS A 197 10.79 12.45 -18.43
C LYS A 197 9.93 12.08 -17.21
N ALA A 198 10.34 12.51 -16.03
CA ALA A 198 9.68 12.17 -14.77
C ALA A 198 8.19 12.59 -14.72
N LYS A 199 7.79 13.66 -15.41
CA LYS A 199 6.39 14.10 -15.49
C LYS A 199 5.42 13.04 -16.01
N TYR A 200 5.89 12.04 -16.76
CA TYR A 200 5.05 10.96 -17.26
C TYR A 200 4.77 9.88 -16.20
N LEU A 201 5.57 9.78 -15.13
CA LEU A 201 5.44 8.69 -14.17
C LEU A 201 4.10 8.69 -13.44
N THR A 202 3.69 9.82 -12.88
CA THR A 202 2.44 9.90 -12.09
C THR A 202 1.19 9.64 -12.93
N PRO A 203 1.00 10.25 -14.11
CA PRO A 203 -0.13 9.90 -14.97
C PRO A 203 -0.14 8.42 -15.36
N VAL A 204 1.00 7.84 -15.74
CA VAL A 204 1.10 6.41 -16.10
C VAL A 204 0.71 5.53 -14.91
N ILE A 205 1.26 5.80 -13.73
CA ILE A 205 0.91 5.12 -12.48
C ILE A 205 -0.59 5.17 -12.19
N ILE A 206 -1.21 6.34 -12.35
CA ILE A 206 -2.64 6.52 -12.09
C ILE A 206 -3.45 5.71 -13.11
N VAL A 207 -3.15 5.83 -14.39
CA VAL A 207 -3.86 5.12 -15.46
C VAL A 207 -3.71 3.60 -15.28
N VAL A 208 -2.50 3.09 -15.06
CA VAL A 208 -2.27 1.66 -14.84
C VAL A 208 -3.00 1.18 -13.59
N SER A 209 -2.95 1.93 -12.48
CA SER A 209 -3.64 1.55 -11.25
C SER A 209 -5.17 1.55 -11.41
N ILE A 210 -5.73 2.47 -12.20
CA ILE A 210 -7.15 2.52 -12.50
C ILE A 210 -7.56 1.35 -13.41
N VAL A 211 -6.84 1.13 -14.52
CA VAL A 211 -7.15 0.08 -15.48
C VAL A 211 -7.08 -1.30 -14.82
N LEU A 212 -6.03 -1.55 -14.03
CA LEU A 212 -5.89 -2.80 -13.29
C LEU A 212 -6.88 -2.90 -12.12
N GLY A 213 -7.18 -1.80 -11.43
CA GLY A 213 -8.16 -1.79 -10.33
C GLY A 213 -9.61 -2.08 -10.77
N PHE A 214 -9.98 -1.75 -12.01
CA PHE A 214 -11.29 -2.10 -12.58
C PHE A 214 -11.31 -3.43 -13.33
N GLY A 215 -10.15 -3.95 -13.76
CA GLY A 215 -10.06 -5.28 -14.33
C GLY A 215 -10.17 -6.31 -13.21
N GLN A 216 -11.30 -6.98 -13.06
CA GLN A 216 -11.57 -7.94 -11.98
C GLN A 216 -10.62 -9.15 -11.99
N PHE A 217 -9.37 -8.97 -11.54
CA PHE A 217 -8.43 -10.07 -11.31
C PHE A 217 -8.48 -10.42 -9.82
N SER A 218 -8.86 -11.67 -9.52
CA SER A 218 -9.04 -12.16 -8.15
C SER A 218 -7.82 -11.88 -7.27
N GLY A 219 -8.02 -11.10 -6.20
CA GLY A 219 -7.03 -10.85 -5.15
C GLY A 219 -6.08 -9.64 -5.33
N ASP A 220 -6.02 -9.02 -6.52
CA ASP A 220 -5.02 -7.96 -6.83
C ASP A 220 -5.65 -6.54 -6.93
N ASN A 221 -6.99 -6.44 -7.12
CA ASN A 221 -7.71 -5.18 -7.37
C ASN A 221 -7.53 -4.11 -6.27
N ILE A 222 -7.28 -4.54 -5.04
CA ILE A 222 -7.37 -3.68 -3.86
C ILE A 222 -6.05 -2.91 -3.63
N ALA A 223 -4.89 -3.49 -3.99
CA ALA A 223 -3.58 -2.85 -3.81
C ALA A 223 -3.42 -1.55 -4.62
N HIS A 224 -4.20 -1.39 -5.71
CA HIS A 224 -4.15 -0.21 -6.57
C HIS A 224 -4.68 1.07 -5.90
N PHE A 225 -5.68 0.97 -5.02
CA PHE A 225 -6.21 2.13 -4.29
C PHE A 225 -5.20 2.66 -3.26
N ALA A 226 -4.38 1.79 -2.68
CA ALA A 226 -3.27 2.22 -1.82
C ALA A 226 -2.25 3.06 -2.61
N HIS A 227 -1.90 2.63 -3.83
CA HIS A 227 -1.00 3.36 -4.71
C HIS A 227 -1.56 4.72 -5.14
N LEU A 228 -2.84 4.78 -5.52
CA LEU A 228 -3.53 6.01 -5.89
C LEU A 228 -3.58 7.00 -4.73
N GLY A 229 -3.91 6.52 -3.52
CA GLY A 229 -3.98 7.35 -2.31
C GLY A 229 -2.63 7.96 -1.97
N GLY A 230 -1.57 7.15 -2.03
CA GLY A 230 -0.20 7.60 -1.84
C GLY A 230 0.25 8.64 -2.87
N ALA A 231 0.04 8.36 -4.16
CA ALA A 231 0.37 9.28 -5.24
C ALA A 231 -0.37 10.62 -5.14
N LEU A 232 -1.66 10.60 -4.78
CA LEU A 232 -2.47 11.81 -4.57
C LEU A 232 -1.89 12.67 -3.46
N ILE A 233 -1.59 12.09 -2.28
CA ILE A 233 -1.00 12.82 -1.17
C ILE A 233 0.36 13.40 -1.54
N GLY A 234 1.23 12.61 -2.18
CA GLY A 234 2.54 13.08 -2.62
C GLY A 234 2.47 14.28 -3.58
N PHE A 235 1.56 14.21 -4.56
CA PHE A 235 1.30 15.31 -5.49
C PHE A 235 0.80 16.57 -4.76
N LEU A 236 -0.24 16.44 -3.92
CA LEU A 236 -0.84 17.57 -3.20
C LEU A 236 0.17 18.21 -2.23
N TYR A 237 0.96 17.41 -1.54
CA TYR A 237 1.99 17.87 -0.61
C TYR A 237 3.02 18.76 -1.31
N ILE A 238 3.56 18.32 -2.44
CA ILE A 238 4.53 19.11 -3.22
C ILE A 238 3.89 20.34 -3.84
N ARG A 239 2.68 20.21 -4.39
CA ARG A 239 1.96 21.35 -4.97
C ARG A 239 1.76 22.46 -3.93
N ASN A 240 1.39 22.09 -2.71
CA ASN A 240 1.24 23.04 -1.61
C ASN A 240 2.59 23.64 -1.17
N TRP A 241 3.64 22.81 -1.09
CA TRP A 241 5.00 23.26 -0.74
C TRP A 241 5.55 24.29 -1.73
N LYS A 242 5.41 24.06 -3.05
CA LYS A 242 5.84 25.02 -4.09
C LYS A 242 5.16 26.38 -3.92
N LYS A 243 3.84 26.39 -3.75
CA LYS A 243 3.05 27.62 -3.56
C LYS A 243 3.53 28.47 -2.39
N HIS A 244 4.05 27.87 -1.33
CA HIS A 244 4.56 28.60 -0.15
C HIS A 244 6.03 28.99 -0.27
N ARG A 245 6.84 28.25 -1.03
CA ARG A 245 8.23 28.63 -1.31
C ARG A 245 8.29 29.91 -2.15
N ASP A 246 7.45 30.02 -3.16
CA ASP A 246 7.41 31.16 -4.09
C ASP A 246 6.83 32.43 -3.43
N ARG A 247 6.32 32.34 -2.19
CA ARG A 247 5.84 33.49 -1.39
C ARG A 247 6.92 34.07 -0.47
N ILE A 248 8.04 33.37 -0.30
CA ILE A 248 9.13 33.73 0.63
C ILE A 248 10.35 34.25 -0.14
N GLN A 249 10.32 34.20 -1.47
CA GLN A 249 11.32 34.80 -2.38
C GLN A 249 10.79 36.10 -2.95
#